data_AF-A0A162CEX1-F1
#
_entry.id   AF-A0A162CEX1-F1
#
_cell.length_a   1.000
_cell.length_b   1.000
_cell.length_c   1.000
_cell.angle_alpha   90.00
_cell.angle_beta   90.00
_cell.angle_gamma   90.00
#
_symmetry.space_group_name_H-M   'P 1'
#
loop_
_entity.id
_entity.type
_entity.pdbx_description
1 polymer ?
#
loop_
_entity_poly.entity_id
_entity_poly.type
_entity_poly.pdbx_seq_one_letter_code
_entity_poly.pdbx_strand_id
1 'polypeptide(L)'
;MAKLIVNGQVVEQFFDASLSQYAVAQIVTENFGEDSTFSVELTVDEALQKSRQAVRTNLEQQVADSESILGTTSDTVHLLLNELSGFVNKLSAAQSLAEMRSSTTSLKAAIGDIETQVANGSLSFPYQTKGQSDVMNDIIARANGVDAVIKAQ
;
A
#
# COMPACT_ATOMS: atom_id res chain seq x y z
N MET A 1 -11.69 21.41 1.34
CA MET A 1 -12.99 21.73 1.94
C MET A 1 -13.99 21.69 0.81
N ALA A 2 -15.03 20.87 0.96
CA ALA A 2 -16.03 20.65 -0.09
C ALA A 2 -16.96 21.86 -0.23
N LYS A 3 -17.81 21.83 -1.26
CA LYS A 3 -18.85 22.84 -1.48
C LYS A 3 -20.22 22.22 -1.31
N LEU A 4 -21.12 22.91 -0.61
CA LEU A 4 -22.54 22.57 -0.60
C LEU A 4 -23.24 23.35 -1.70
N ILE A 5 -23.90 22.62 -2.59
CA ILE A 5 -24.72 23.16 -3.66
C ILE A 5 -26.17 22.82 -3.35
N VAL A 6 -27.05 23.82 -3.31
CA VAL A 6 -28.49 23.64 -3.13
C VAL A 6 -29.21 24.28 -4.31
N ASN A 7 -30.12 23.55 -4.95
CA ASN A 7 -30.86 23.99 -6.15
C ASN A 7 -29.96 24.58 -7.25
N GLY A 8 -28.77 23.99 -7.43
CA GLY A 8 -27.78 24.42 -8.43
C GLY A 8 -26.94 25.64 -8.05
N GLN A 9 -27.09 26.20 -6.84
CA GLN A 9 -26.29 27.33 -6.36
C GLN A 9 -25.35 26.90 -5.22
N VAL A 10 -24.11 27.39 -5.24
CA VAL A 10 -23.16 27.19 -4.13
C VAL A 10 -23.63 28.03 -2.95
N VAL A 11 -24.08 27.36 -1.89
CA VAL A 11 -24.54 28.02 -0.65
C VAL A 11 -23.47 28.04 0.42
N GLU A 12 -22.49 27.12 0.35
CA GLU A 12 -21.33 27.11 1.25
C GLU A 12 -20.06 26.66 0.52
N GLN A 13 -18.99 27.46 0.65
CA GLN A 13 -17.69 27.18 0.00
C GLN A 13 -16.76 26.30 0.84
N PHE A 14 -17.03 26.16 2.14
CA PHE A 14 -16.18 25.44 3.09
C PHE A 14 -17.00 24.43 3.90
N PHE A 15 -17.60 23.48 3.20
CA PHE A 15 -18.48 22.47 3.77
C PHE A 15 -17.70 21.24 4.27
N ASP A 16 -18.10 20.71 5.42
CA ASP A 16 -17.56 19.46 5.97
C ASP A 16 -18.22 18.25 5.27
N ALA A 17 -17.49 17.66 4.33
CA ALA A 17 -17.95 16.48 3.59
C ALA A 17 -17.93 15.17 4.40
N SER A 18 -17.52 15.19 5.67
CA SER A 18 -17.62 14.03 6.56
C SER A 18 -19.02 13.84 7.15
N LEU A 19 -19.88 14.87 7.06
CA LEU A 19 -21.27 14.80 7.51
C LEU A 19 -22.05 13.72 6.74
N SER A 20 -22.88 12.96 7.45
CA SER A 20 -23.74 11.95 6.82
C SER A 20 -24.75 12.64 5.89
N GLN A 21 -25.14 11.97 4.80
CA GLN A 21 -26.13 12.51 3.86
C GLN A 21 -27.45 12.90 4.56
N TYR A 22 -27.82 12.20 5.62
CA TYR A 22 -28.98 12.53 6.44
C TYR A 22 -28.82 13.87 7.16
N ALA A 23 -27.66 14.10 7.80
CA ALA A 23 -27.38 15.37 8.48
C ALA A 23 -27.35 16.53 7.49
N VAL A 24 -26.76 16.35 6.31
CA VAL A 24 -26.77 17.37 5.25
C VAL A 24 -28.20 17.63 4.75
N ALA A 25 -28.99 16.58 4.53
CA ALA A 25 -30.39 16.72 4.10
C ALA A 25 -31.24 17.48 5.13
N GLN A 26 -31.03 17.22 6.41
CA GLN A 26 -31.71 17.94 7.49
C GLN A 26 -31.32 19.43 7.50
N ILE A 27 -30.03 19.76 7.41
CA ILE A 27 -29.55 21.14 7.33
C ILE A 27 -30.15 21.85 6.11
N VAL A 28 -30.20 21.18 4.95
CA VAL A 28 -30.78 21.75 3.73
C VAL A 28 -32.28 21.97 3.89
N THR A 29 -33.00 21.02 4.49
CA THR A 29 -34.44 21.14 4.72
C THR A 29 -34.76 22.29 5.67
N GLU A 30 -34.02 22.42 6.76
CA GLU A 30 -34.22 23.46 7.77
C GLU A 30 -33.95 24.87 7.23
N ASN A 31 -32.99 25.03 6.32
CA ASN A 31 -32.56 26.35 5.82
C ASN A 31 -33.12 26.72 4.44
N PHE A 32 -33.50 25.73 3.61
CA PHE A 32 -33.89 25.94 2.21
C PHE A 32 -35.21 25.24 1.84
N GLY A 33 -35.84 24.50 2.76
CA GLY A 33 -37.15 23.86 2.58
C GLY A 33 -37.09 22.39 2.10
N GLU A 34 -38.17 21.64 2.34
CA GLU A 34 -38.27 20.20 2.06
C GLU A 34 -38.11 19.82 0.57
N ASP A 35 -38.50 20.71 -0.34
CA ASP A 35 -38.39 20.47 -1.78
C ASP A 35 -37.00 20.78 -2.37
N SER A 36 -36.05 21.20 -1.54
CA SER A 36 -34.72 21.58 -2.00
C SER A 36 -33.84 20.37 -2.34
N THR A 37 -33.19 20.44 -3.49
CA THR A 37 -32.20 19.44 -3.93
C THR A 37 -30.81 19.90 -3.54
N PHE A 38 -29.92 18.97 -3.15
CA PHE A 38 -28.55 19.31 -2.79
C PHE A 38 -27.52 18.32 -3.32
N SER A 39 -26.28 18.80 -3.45
CA SER A 39 -25.10 17.99 -3.72
C SER A 39 -23.88 18.55 -3.00
N VAL A 40 -22.99 17.66 -2.55
CA VAL A 40 -21.69 18.03 -1.97
C VAL A 40 -20.61 17.76 -3.00
N GLU A 41 -19.93 18.80 -3.46
CA GLU A 41 -18.83 18.69 -4.41
C GLU A 41 -17.49 18.73 -3.66
N LEU A 42 -16.76 17.61 -3.70
CA LEU A 42 -15.42 17.52 -3.09
C LEU A 42 -14.41 18.32 -3.92
N THR A 43 -13.38 18.84 -3.26
CA THR A 43 -12.20 19.27 -4.02
C THR A 43 -11.51 18.08 -4.67
N VAL A 44 -10.66 18.35 -5.66
CA VAL A 44 -9.84 17.31 -6.33
C VAL A 44 -9.01 16.53 -5.30
N ASP A 45 -8.40 17.23 -4.34
CA ASP A 45 -7.58 16.59 -3.30
C ASP A 45 -8.40 15.72 -2.35
N GLU A 46 -9.59 16.17 -1.94
CA GLU A 46 -10.50 15.39 -1.08
C GLU A 46 -11.04 14.16 -1.79
N ALA A 47 -11.40 14.29 -3.08
CA ALA A 47 -11.81 13.17 -3.91
C ALA A 47 -10.68 12.13 -4.04
N LEU A 48 -9.44 12.57 -4.25
CA LEU A 48 -8.26 11.70 -4.29
C LEU A 48 -8.02 11.02 -2.94
N GLN A 49 -8.14 11.74 -1.83
CA GLN A 49 -7.97 11.17 -0.49
C GLN A 49 -9.04 10.12 -0.18
N LYS A 50 -10.31 10.42 -0.48
CA LYS A 50 -11.43 9.49 -0.29
C LYS A 50 -11.28 8.24 -1.15
N SER A 51 -10.83 8.40 -2.40
CA SER A 51 -10.51 7.28 -3.29
C SER A 51 -9.39 6.40 -2.71
N ARG A 52 -8.29 6.99 -2.22
CA ARG A 52 -7.20 6.25 -1.57
C ARG A 52 -7.66 5.50 -0.32
N GLN A 53 -8.51 6.12 0.51
CA GLN A 53 -9.09 5.46 1.68
C GLN A 53 -9.98 4.28 1.29
N ALA A 54 -10.87 4.46 0.31
CA ALA A 54 -11.73 3.38 -0.17
C ALA A 54 -10.92 2.19 -0.73
N VAL A 55 -9.83 2.47 -1.46
CA VAL A 55 -8.91 1.41 -1.92
C VAL A 55 -8.25 0.70 -0.74
N ARG A 56 -7.76 1.43 0.27
CA ARG A 56 -7.16 0.81 1.46
C ARG A 56 -8.13 -0.07 2.22
N THR A 57 -9.35 0.40 2.47
CA THR A 57 -10.38 -0.39 3.15
C THR A 57 -10.73 -1.65 2.36
N ASN A 58 -10.84 -1.57 1.04
CA ASN A 58 -11.08 -2.76 0.21
C ASN A 58 -9.91 -3.75 0.27
N LEU A 59 -8.66 -3.26 0.24
CA LEU A 59 -7.49 -4.12 0.40
C LEU A 59 -7.50 -4.83 1.75
N GLU A 60 -7.68 -4.08 2.84
CA GLU A 60 -7.72 -4.62 4.22
C GLU A 60 -8.80 -5.70 4.38
N GLN A 61 -9.99 -5.49 3.78
CA GLN A 61 -11.10 -6.43 3.91
C GLN A 61 -10.96 -7.69 3.04
N GLN A 62 -10.26 -7.62 1.90
CA GLN A 62 -10.26 -8.70 0.91
C GLN A 62 -8.97 -9.52 0.85
N VAL A 63 -7.82 -8.88 1.05
CA VAL A 63 -6.51 -9.49 0.75
C VAL A 63 -5.40 -9.09 1.74
N ALA A 64 -5.64 -8.13 2.62
CA ALA A 64 -4.62 -7.47 3.40
C ALA A 64 -4.97 -7.30 4.89
N ASP A 65 -5.59 -8.31 5.50
CA ASP A 65 -5.66 -8.40 6.96
C ASP A 65 -4.23 -8.33 7.54
N SER A 66 -4.02 -7.45 8.51
CA SER A 66 -2.68 -7.13 9.04
C SER A 66 -2.00 -8.35 9.66
N GLU A 67 -2.76 -9.20 10.34
CA GLU A 67 -2.23 -10.40 10.99
C GLU A 67 -1.83 -11.45 9.94
N SER A 68 -2.66 -11.70 8.94
CA SER A 68 -2.35 -12.61 7.84
C SER A 68 -1.17 -12.12 6.99
N ILE A 69 -1.04 -10.80 6.75
CA ILE A 69 0.13 -10.24 6.08
C ILE A 69 1.39 -10.46 6.91
N LEU A 70 1.33 -10.20 8.22
CA LEU A 70 2.46 -10.41 9.10
C LEU A 70 2.89 -11.88 9.12
N GLY A 71 1.92 -12.81 9.23
CA GLY A 71 2.16 -14.24 9.14
C GLY A 71 2.82 -14.65 7.82
N THR A 72 2.24 -14.23 6.69
CA THR A 72 2.78 -14.51 5.34
C THR A 72 4.19 -13.93 5.16
N THR A 73 4.42 -12.71 5.68
CA THR A 73 5.74 -12.06 5.65
C THR A 73 6.74 -12.85 6.48
N SER A 74 6.35 -13.27 7.68
CA SER A 74 7.20 -14.09 8.56
C SER A 74 7.58 -15.41 7.90
N ASP A 75 6.61 -16.13 7.32
CA ASP A 75 6.85 -17.40 6.63
C ASP A 75 7.79 -17.22 5.43
N THR A 76 7.59 -16.16 4.65
CA THR A 76 8.44 -15.83 3.51
C THR A 76 9.88 -15.53 3.97
N VAL A 77 10.05 -14.76 5.04
CA VAL A 77 11.37 -14.46 5.62
C VAL A 77 12.04 -15.72 6.16
N HIS A 78 11.30 -16.62 6.84
CA HIS A 78 11.83 -17.88 7.32
C HIS A 78 12.29 -18.80 6.19
N LEU A 79 11.52 -18.90 5.10
CA LEU A 79 11.91 -19.63 3.90
C LEU A 79 13.21 -19.07 3.30
N LEU A 80 13.27 -17.76 3.12
CA LEU A 80 14.45 -17.08 2.59
C LEU A 80 15.68 -17.28 3.49
N LEU A 81 15.51 -17.17 4.81
CA LEU A 81 16.59 -17.35 5.78
C LEU A 81 17.16 -18.76 5.72
N ASN A 82 16.29 -19.78 5.68
CA ASN A 82 16.70 -21.18 5.59
C ASN A 82 17.47 -21.46 4.29
N GLU A 83 16.94 -21.03 3.15
CA GLU A 83 17.57 -21.29 1.85
C GLU A 83 18.86 -20.49 1.66
N LEU A 84 18.91 -19.25 2.13
CA LEU A 84 20.13 -18.43 2.10
C LEU A 84 21.22 -19.02 3.00
N SER A 85 20.87 -19.50 4.19
CA SER A 85 21.81 -20.19 5.08
C SER A 85 22.38 -21.44 4.40
N GLY A 86 21.52 -22.26 3.79
CA GLY A 86 21.94 -23.43 3.02
C GLY A 86 22.86 -23.07 1.84
N PHE A 87 22.55 -22.00 1.11
CA PHE A 87 23.39 -21.50 0.03
C PHE A 87 24.78 -21.08 0.53
N VAL A 88 24.86 -20.28 1.60
CA VAL A 88 26.13 -19.81 2.18
C VAL A 88 27.00 -20.98 2.66
N ASN A 89 26.39 -21.97 3.34
CA ASN A 89 27.11 -23.16 3.81
C ASN A 89 27.67 -24.03 2.66
N LYS A 90 26.88 -24.21 1.60
CA LYS A 90 27.34 -24.95 0.41
C LYS A 90 28.41 -24.18 -0.36
N LEU A 91 28.28 -22.86 -0.44
CA LEU A 91 29.25 -21.99 -1.11
C LEU A 91 30.60 -21.97 -0.37
N SER A 92 30.59 -21.90 0.95
CA SER A 92 31.81 -21.88 1.76
C SER A 92 32.58 -23.21 1.73
N ALA A 93 31.87 -24.32 1.52
CA ALA A 93 32.46 -25.65 1.39
C ALA A 93 32.89 -26.02 -0.03
N ALA A 94 32.49 -25.24 -1.05
CA ALA A 94 32.75 -25.56 -2.45
C ALA A 94 34.24 -25.44 -2.78
N GLN A 95 34.81 -26.51 -3.34
CA GLN A 95 36.22 -26.59 -3.75
C GLN A 95 36.39 -26.43 -5.27
N SER A 96 35.29 -26.32 -6.02
CA SER A 96 35.30 -26.21 -7.46
C SER A 96 34.21 -25.28 -7.98
N LEU A 97 34.39 -24.80 -9.21
CA LEU A 97 33.36 -24.03 -9.92
C LEU A 97 32.06 -24.84 -10.13
N ALA A 98 32.17 -26.17 -10.27
CA ALA A 98 31.01 -27.05 -10.41
C ALA A 98 30.20 -27.10 -9.10
N GLU A 99 30.86 -27.25 -7.96
CA GLU A 99 30.23 -27.23 -6.63
C GLU A 99 29.64 -25.85 -6.31
N MET A 100 30.35 -24.78 -6.68
CA MET A 100 29.83 -23.41 -6.56
C MET A 100 28.54 -23.22 -7.36
N ARG A 101 28.45 -23.75 -8.58
CA ARG A 101 27.19 -23.70 -9.36
C ARG A 101 26.10 -24.51 -8.68
N SER A 102 26.44 -25.71 -8.19
CA SER A 102 25.50 -26.60 -7.52
C SER A 102 24.94 -26.00 -6.22
N SER A 103 25.68 -25.14 -5.52
CA SER A 103 25.21 -24.50 -4.27
C SER A 103 23.95 -23.66 -4.48
N THR A 104 23.77 -23.09 -5.68
CA THR A 104 22.61 -22.25 -6.04
C THR A 104 21.30 -23.03 -6.20
N THR A 105 21.37 -24.36 -6.35
CA THR A 105 20.23 -25.17 -6.81
C THR A 105 19.02 -25.10 -5.88
N SER A 106 19.21 -25.21 -4.56
CA SER A 106 18.08 -25.22 -3.61
C SER A 106 17.41 -23.85 -3.52
N LEU A 107 18.21 -22.77 -3.42
CA LEU A 107 17.69 -21.41 -3.42
C LEU A 107 16.97 -21.08 -4.74
N LYS A 108 17.53 -21.50 -5.88
CA LYS A 108 16.86 -21.32 -7.18
C LYS A 108 15.54 -22.10 -7.27
N ALA A 109 15.48 -23.32 -6.74
CA ALA A 109 14.25 -24.10 -6.72
C ALA A 109 13.19 -23.47 -5.79
N ALA A 110 13.60 -22.87 -4.67
CA ALA A 110 12.69 -22.28 -3.71
C ALA A 110 12.10 -20.94 -4.16
N ILE A 111 12.90 -20.07 -4.80
CA ILE A 111 12.48 -18.69 -5.11
C ILE A 111 12.79 -18.21 -6.54
N GLY A 112 13.52 -18.99 -7.34
CA GLY A 112 13.99 -18.57 -8.66
C GLY A 112 12.88 -18.31 -9.67
N ASP A 113 11.73 -18.97 -9.51
CA ASP A 113 10.57 -18.79 -10.40
C ASP A 113 9.91 -17.40 -10.25
N ILE A 114 10.16 -16.69 -9.13
CA ILE A 114 9.62 -15.34 -8.90
C ILE A 114 10.07 -14.38 -10.01
N GLU A 115 11.34 -14.43 -10.41
CA GLU A 115 11.87 -13.58 -11.48
C GLU A 115 11.13 -13.85 -12.81
N THR A 116 10.90 -15.12 -13.13
CA THR A 116 10.21 -15.53 -14.35
C THR A 116 8.75 -15.07 -14.33
N GLN A 117 8.06 -15.25 -13.20
CA GLN A 117 6.68 -14.81 -13.02
C GLN A 117 6.53 -13.28 -13.11
N VAL A 118 7.53 -12.53 -12.64
CA VAL A 118 7.56 -11.08 -12.82
C VAL A 118 7.79 -10.71 -14.28
N ALA A 119 8.79 -11.31 -14.93
CA ALA A 119 9.16 -11.00 -16.29
C ALA A 119 8.05 -11.33 -17.31
N ASN A 120 7.28 -12.39 -17.05
CA ASN A 120 6.17 -12.80 -17.91
C ASN A 120 4.82 -12.17 -17.54
N GLY A 121 4.76 -11.33 -16.49
CA GLY A 121 3.54 -10.65 -16.04
C GLY A 121 2.56 -11.50 -15.23
N SER A 122 2.92 -12.73 -14.85
CA SER A 122 2.09 -13.59 -13.99
C SER A 122 2.09 -13.15 -12.52
N LEU A 123 3.10 -12.39 -12.10
CA LEU A 123 3.22 -11.79 -10.78
C LEU A 123 3.57 -10.31 -10.93
N SER A 124 2.81 -9.43 -10.29
CA SER A 124 3.16 -8.02 -10.15
C SER A 124 3.26 -7.66 -8.69
N PHE A 125 4.38 -7.03 -8.32
CA PHE A 125 4.57 -6.50 -6.98
C PHE A 125 4.08 -5.06 -6.92
N PRO A 126 3.39 -4.63 -5.84
CA PRO A 126 2.89 -3.26 -5.70
C PRO A 126 3.95 -2.16 -5.88
N TYR A 127 5.21 -2.45 -5.53
CA TYR A 127 6.31 -1.51 -5.71
C TYR A 127 6.55 -1.16 -7.20
N GLN A 128 6.19 -2.04 -8.13
CA GLN A 128 6.38 -1.83 -9.57
C GLN A 128 5.51 -0.70 -10.11
N THR A 129 4.37 -0.40 -9.46
CA THR A 129 3.55 0.77 -9.78
C THR A 129 4.26 2.08 -9.43
N LYS A 130 5.08 2.08 -8.36
CA LYS A 130 5.85 3.23 -7.91
C LYS A 130 7.22 3.32 -8.58
N GLY A 131 7.78 2.19 -9.00
CA GLY A 131 9.13 2.10 -9.56
C GLY A 131 10.19 1.89 -8.48
N GLN A 132 11.22 1.11 -8.83
CA GLN A 132 12.25 0.67 -7.87
C GLN A 132 13.02 1.83 -7.23
N SER A 133 13.38 2.84 -8.02
CA SER A 133 14.12 4.02 -7.52
C SER A 133 13.37 4.74 -6.41
N ASP A 134 12.09 5.01 -6.62
CA ASP A 134 11.27 5.75 -5.66
C ASP A 134 11.00 4.94 -4.39
N VAL A 135 10.89 3.61 -4.52
CA VAL A 135 10.78 2.70 -3.37
C VAL A 135 12.08 2.68 -2.57
N MET A 136 13.24 2.75 -3.22
CA MET A 136 14.53 2.86 -2.53
C MET A 136 14.70 4.19 -1.81
N ASN A 137 14.28 5.28 -2.45
CA ASN A 137 14.29 6.59 -1.81
C ASN A 137 13.40 6.61 -0.55
N ASP A 138 12.20 6.04 -0.61
CA ASP A 138 11.32 5.88 0.55
C ASP A 138 11.98 5.09 1.68
N ILE A 139 12.60 3.94 1.36
CA ILE A 139 13.25 3.10 2.37
C ILE A 139 14.41 3.86 3.04
N ILE A 140 15.24 4.55 2.25
CA ILE A 140 16.35 5.38 2.76
C ILE A 140 15.81 6.49 3.66
N ALA A 141 14.81 7.25 3.18
CA ALA A 141 14.21 8.35 3.94
C ALA A 141 13.62 7.86 5.28
N ARG A 142 12.92 6.72 5.26
CA ARG A 142 12.35 6.11 6.47
C ARG A 142 13.44 5.65 7.43
N ALA A 143 14.46 4.95 6.94
CA ALA A 143 15.55 4.46 7.79
C ALA A 143 16.28 5.62 8.48
N ASN A 144 16.64 6.66 7.73
CA ASN A 144 17.28 7.86 8.27
C ASN A 144 16.38 8.63 9.23
N GLY A 145 15.08 8.73 8.93
CA GLY A 145 14.11 9.38 9.81
C GLY A 145 13.99 8.66 11.16
N VAL A 146 13.93 7.33 11.16
CA VAL A 146 13.90 6.52 12.39
C VAL A 146 15.21 6.67 13.18
N ASP A 147 16.36 6.56 12.50
CA ASP A 147 17.68 6.72 13.13
C ASP A 147 17.85 8.11 13.78
N ALA A 148 17.37 9.17 13.13
CA ALA A 148 17.39 10.52 13.68
C ALA A 148 16.55 10.65 14.97
N VAL A 149 15.38 10.02 15.04
CA VAL A 149 14.54 10.00 16.24
C VAL A 149 15.21 9.25 17.38
N ILE A 150 15.83 8.09 17.09
CA ILE A 150 16.55 7.29 18.09
C ILE A 150 17.74 8.08 18.66
N LYS A 151 18.51 8.76 17.81
CA LYS A 151 19.69 9.56 18.22
C LYS A 151 19.34 10.83 18.99
N ALA A 152 18.09 11.29 18.92
CA ALA A 152 17.62 12.46 19.64
C ALA A 152 17.12 12.14 21.07
N GLN A 153 17.13 10.86 21.47
CA GLN A 153 16.90 10.40 22.85
C GLN A 153 18.20 10.46 23.66
#